data_AF-A0A392R7H7-F1
#
_entry.id   AF-A0A392R7H7-F1
#
_cell.length_a   1.000
_cell.length_b   1.000
_cell.length_c   1.000
_cell.angle_alpha   90.00
_cell.angle_beta   90.00
_cell.angle_gamma   90.00
#
_symmetry.space_group_name_H-M   'P 1'
#
loop_
_entity.id
_entity.type
_entity.pdbx_description
1 polymer ?
#
loop_
_entity_poly.entity_id
_entity_poly.type
_entity_poly.pdbx_seq_one_letter_code
_entity_poly.pdbx_strand_id
1 'polypeptide(L)'
;MPPRAAPVLPLDPSMDSSSPYHVHSSDGPSTVKVTPLLNGANYHSWSRSMRRALGAKCKYEFIDGSITVPHDPFDPSFRAWTRCNMLVLSWIVNSVSD
;
A
#
# COMPACT_ATOMS: atom_id res chain seq x y z
N MET A 1 30.25 -14.55 -30.86
CA MET A 1 28.82 -14.51 -30.47
C MET A 1 28.69 -13.61 -29.27
N PRO A 2 27.74 -12.65 -29.24
CA PRO A 2 27.39 -12.01 -27.99
C PRO A 2 26.76 -13.06 -27.05
N PRO A 3 26.92 -12.93 -25.72
CA PRO A 3 26.27 -13.83 -24.78
C PRO A 3 24.75 -13.72 -24.94
N ARG A 4 24.06 -14.88 -24.96
CA ARG A 4 22.60 -14.95 -25.00
C ARG A 4 22.07 -14.31 -23.72
N ALA A 5 21.61 -13.06 -23.79
CA ALA A 5 20.91 -12.42 -22.69
C ALA A 5 19.70 -13.30 -22.33
N ALA A 6 19.63 -13.75 -21.07
CA ALA A 6 18.43 -14.40 -20.58
C ALA A 6 17.26 -13.41 -20.70
N PRO A 7 16.04 -13.86 -21.06
CA PRO A 7 14.88 -12.98 -21.00
C PRO A 7 14.77 -12.47 -19.56
N VAL A 8 14.93 -11.16 -19.38
CA VAL A 8 14.71 -10.49 -18.10
C VAL A 8 13.24 -10.69 -17.80
N LEU A 9 12.91 -11.63 -16.90
CA LEU A 9 11.54 -11.79 -16.42
C LEU A 9 11.10 -10.45 -15.84
N PRO A 10 9.84 -10.03 -16.04
CA PRO A 10 9.32 -8.83 -15.42
C PRO A 10 9.58 -8.89 -13.91
N LEU A 11 10.45 -8.01 -13.42
CA LEU A 11 10.80 -7.96 -12.01
C LEU A 11 9.53 -7.58 -11.23
N ASP A 12 9.11 -8.42 -10.29
CA ASP A 12 7.99 -8.07 -9.40
C ASP A 12 8.39 -6.79 -8.65
N PRO A 13 7.71 -5.65 -8.89
CA PRO A 13 8.08 -4.39 -8.29
C PRO A 13 7.89 -4.40 -6.77
N SER A 14 7.24 -5.43 -6.21
CA SER A 14 7.07 -5.61 -4.78
C SER A 14 8.36 -6.04 -4.05
N MET A 15 9.35 -6.54 -4.79
CA MET A 15 10.65 -7.00 -4.28
C MET A 15 11.67 -5.87 -4.11
N ASP A 16 11.47 -4.75 -4.79
CA ASP A 16 12.30 -3.55 -4.65
C ASP A 16 11.83 -2.74 -3.44
N SER A 17 12.71 -2.50 -2.47
CA SER A 17 12.37 -1.74 -1.26
C SER A 17 12.10 -0.26 -1.52
N SER A 18 12.57 0.27 -2.66
CA SER A 18 12.30 1.64 -3.09
C SER A 18 10.96 1.79 -3.82
N SER A 19 10.36 0.67 -4.22
CA SER A 19 9.08 0.67 -4.92
C SER A 19 7.94 1.00 -3.96
N PRO A 20 6.94 1.78 -4.41
CA PRO A 20 5.75 2.04 -3.60
C PRO A 20 4.93 0.77 -3.32
N TYR A 21 5.10 -0.28 -4.14
CA TYR A 21 4.45 -1.59 -3.99
C TYR A 21 5.14 -2.52 -2.98
N HIS A 22 6.26 -2.08 -2.40
CA HIS A 22 6.94 -2.84 -1.37
C HIS A 22 6.06 -2.96 -0.11
N VAL A 23 6.01 -4.17 0.45
CA VAL A 23 5.36 -4.46 1.74
C VAL A 23 6.42 -5.11 2.61
N HIS A 24 6.73 -4.49 3.74
CA HIS A 24 7.73 -5.03 4.66
C HIS A 24 7.19 -6.32 5.30
N SER A 25 8.07 -7.26 5.64
CA SER A 25 7.66 -8.55 6.24
C SER A 25 6.93 -8.39 7.59
N SER A 26 7.17 -7.28 8.29
CA SER A 26 6.47 -6.93 9.53
C SER A 26 5.11 -6.26 9.31
N ASP A 27 4.71 -5.98 8.06
CA ASP A 27 3.48 -5.26 7.76
C ASP A 27 2.34 -6.25 7.54
N GLY A 28 1.35 -6.17 8.44
CA GLY A 28 0.15 -6.98 8.42
C GLY A 28 -1.10 -6.15 8.74
N PRO A 29 -2.30 -6.74 8.66
CA PRO A 29 -3.58 -6.03 8.78
C PRO A 29 -3.75 -5.20 10.07
N SER A 30 -3.11 -5.59 11.17
CA SER A 30 -3.24 -4.93 12.48
C SER A 30 -2.02 -4.07 12.87
N THR A 31 -1.08 -3.88 11.94
CA THR A 31 0.23 -3.27 12.26
C THR A 31 0.22 -1.75 12.30
N VAL A 32 -0.78 -1.13 11.67
CA VAL A 32 -1.06 0.30 11.81
C VAL A 32 -2.15 0.47 12.86
N LYS A 33 -1.86 1.28 13.88
CA LYS A 33 -2.83 1.69 14.89
C LYS A 33 -3.02 3.20 14.79
N VAL A 34 -4.27 3.62 14.66
CA VAL A 34 -4.65 5.03 14.55
C VAL A 34 -5.45 5.41 15.79
N THR A 35 -5.14 6.56 16.37
CA THR A 35 -5.89 7.12 17.50
C THR A 35 -6.12 8.61 17.25
N PRO A 36 -7.33 9.13 17.49
CA PRO A 36 -8.55 8.40 17.87
C PRO A 36 -9.10 7.53 16.72
N LEU A 37 -9.89 6.50 17.05
CA LEU A 37 -10.68 5.75 16.06
C LEU A 37 -11.79 6.66 15.50
N LEU A 38 -12.15 6.47 14.23
CA LEU A 38 -13.20 7.25 13.58
C LEU A 38 -14.55 6.93 14.21
N ASN A 39 -15.23 7.95 14.76
CA ASN A 39 -16.53 7.81 15.45
C ASN A 39 -17.61 8.74 14.88
N GLY A 40 -17.48 9.13 13.61
CA GLY A 40 -18.39 10.05 12.91
C GLY A 40 -18.15 11.54 13.22
N ALA A 41 -17.94 11.91 14.49
CA ALA A 41 -17.75 13.31 14.87
C ALA A 41 -16.31 13.82 14.73
N ASN A 42 -15.32 12.92 14.67
CA ASN A 42 -13.90 13.26 14.79
C ASN A 42 -13.09 13.15 13.48
N TYR A 43 -13.74 13.15 12.32
CA TYR A 43 -13.10 12.89 11.02
C TYR A 43 -11.83 13.71 10.78
N HIS A 44 -11.81 15.00 11.13
CA HIS A 44 -10.62 15.83 10.93
C HIS A 44 -9.40 15.40 11.78
N SER A 45 -9.64 14.92 13.00
CA SER A 45 -8.56 14.40 13.85
C SER A 45 -8.13 13.00 13.39
N TRP A 46 -9.09 12.12 13.08
CA TRP A 46 -8.81 10.79 12.55
C TRP A 46 -8.05 10.85 11.22
N SER A 47 -8.47 11.68 10.27
CA SER A 47 -7.84 11.79 8.94
C SER A 47 -6.39 12.27 9.02
N ARG A 48 -6.08 13.22 9.91
CA ARG A 48 -4.70 13.65 10.18
C ARG A 48 -3.86 12.52 10.77
N SER A 49 -4.38 11.77 11.73
CA SER A 49 -3.68 10.62 12.32
C SER A 49 -3.48 9.51 11.29
N MET A 50 -4.50 9.20 10.48
CA MET A 50 -4.44 8.18 9.44
C MET A 50 -3.45 8.54 8.34
N ARG A 51 -3.45 9.79 7.85
CA ARG A 51 -2.48 10.27 6.88
C ARG A 51 -1.04 10.10 7.36
N ARG A 52 -0.76 10.41 8.64
CA ARG A 52 0.58 10.21 9.23
C ARG A 52 0.95 8.74 9.29
N ALA A 53 0.03 7.88 9.71
CA ALA A 53 0.28 6.44 9.81
C ALA A 53 0.57 5.80 8.46
N LEU A 54 -0.22 6.14 7.43
CA LEU A 54 0.01 5.67 6.06
C LEU A 54 1.28 6.27 5.44
N GLY A 55 1.59 7.53 5.75
CA GLY A 55 2.83 8.18 5.34
C GLY A 55 4.07 7.45 5.88
N ALA A 56 4.04 7.05 7.15
CA ALA A 56 5.13 6.27 7.77
C ALA A 56 5.33 4.88 7.14
N LYS A 57 4.31 4.36 6.44
CA LYS A 57 4.38 3.10 5.67
C LYS A 57 4.66 3.31 4.18
N CYS A 58 4.81 4.56 3.72
CA CYS A 58 4.85 4.92 2.30
C CYS A 58 3.65 4.34 1.54
N LYS A 59 2.44 4.49 2.10
CA LYS A 59 1.19 3.99 1.53
C LYS A 59 0.11 5.07 1.38
N TYR A 60 0.43 6.33 1.67
CA TYR A 60 -0.53 7.42 1.53
C TYR A 60 -0.96 7.65 0.07
N GLU A 61 -0.06 7.42 -0.88
CA GLU A 61 -0.30 7.62 -2.32
C GLU A 61 -1.35 6.67 -2.92
N PHE A 62 -1.70 5.59 -2.21
CA PHE A 62 -2.83 4.73 -2.56
C PHE A 62 -4.18 5.37 -2.23
N ILE A 63 -4.21 6.34 -1.32
CA ILE A 63 -5.43 7.03 -0.87
C ILE A 63 -5.65 8.33 -1.63
N ASP A 64 -4.58 9.10 -1.87
CA ASP A 64 -4.70 10.35 -2.62
C ASP A 64 -4.84 10.13 -4.14
N GLY A 65 -4.64 8.89 -4.60
CA GLY A 65 -4.80 8.49 -6.00
C GLY A 65 -3.56 8.72 -6.87
N SER A 66 -2.43 9.14 -6.29
CA SER A 66 -1.17 9.31 -7.02
C SER A 66 -0.68 7.98 -7.61
N ILE A 67 -0.95 6.85 -6.93
CA ILE A 67 -0.72 5.51 -7.46
C ILE A 67 -2.04 4.93 -7.96
N THR A 68 -2.23 4.98 -9.27
CA THR A 68 -3.41 4.44 -9.92
C THR A 68 -3.34 2.92 -10.07
N VAL A 69 -4.51 2.27 -10.15
CA VAL A 69 -4.59 0.85 -10.49
C VAL A 69 -3.95 0.60 -11.87
N PRO A 70 -3.04 -0.39 -12.00
CA PRO A 70 -2.49 -0.77 -13.31
C PRO A 70 -3.60 -1.24 -14.25
N HIS A 71 -3.52 -0.84 -15.52
CA HIS A 71 -4.57 -1.13 -16.51
C HIS A 71 -4.57 -2.60 -16.98
N ASP A 72 -3.39 -3.21 -17.06
CA ASP A 72 -3.24 -4.59 -17.54
C ASP A 72 -3.22 -5.56 -16.34
N PRO A 73 -4.19 -6.51 -16.25
CA PRO A 73 -4.19 -7.53 -15.21
C PRO A 73 -2.99 -8.49 -15.26
N PHE A 74 -2.29 -8.57 -16.40
CA PHE A 74 -1.09 -9.38 -16.58
C PHE A 74 0.21 -8.64 -16.21
N ASP A 75 0.14 -7.33 -15.92
CA ASP A 75 1.26 -6.58 -15.37
C ASP A 75 1.58 -7.09 -13.94
N PRO A 76 2.83 -7.46 -13.63
CA PRO A 76 3.24 -7.81 -12.27
C PRO A 76 2.85 -6.77 -11.21
N SER A 77 2.86 -5.49 -11.59
CA SER A 77 2.45 -4.36 -10.77
C SER A 77 1.00 -4.46 -10.33
N PHE A 78 0.12 -5.09 -11.12
CA PHE A 78 -1.30 -5.24 -10.77
C PHE A 78 -1.48 -6.07 -9.50
N ARG A 79 -0.77 -7.20 -9.39
CA ARG A 79 -0.80 -8.05 -8.18
C ARG A 79 -0.17 -7.32 -6.99
N ALA A 80 0.94 -6.62 -7.20
CA ALA A 80 1.63 -5.88 -6.17
C ALA A 80 0.77 -4.71 -5.64
N TRP A 81 0.13 -3.94 -6.54
CA TRP A 81 -0.84 -2.90 -6.22
C TRP A 81 -2.01 -3.45 -5.42
N THR A 82 -2.59 -4.57 -5.86
CA THR A 82 -3.73 -5.21 -5.19
C THR A 82 -3.38 -5.59 -3.75
N ARG A 83 -2.20 -6.18 -3.52
CA ARG A 83 -1.73 -6.54 -2.18
C ARG A 83 -1.62 -5.31 -1.26
N CYS A 84 -1.00 -4.23 -1.75
CA CYS A 84 -0.88 -2.98 -1.00
C CYS A 84 -2.24 -2.37 -0.72
N ASN A 85 -3.13 -2.33 -1.71
CA ASN A 85 -4.48 -1.78 -1.56
C ASN A 85 -5.28 -2.53 -0.48
N MET A 86 -5.25 -3.87 -0.48
CA MET A 86 -5.93 -4.68 0.55
C MET A 86 -5.39 -4.44 1.96
N LEU A 87 -4.08 -4.22 2.07
CA LEU A 87 -3.46 -3.91 3.35
C LEU A 87 -3.86 -2.52 3.86
N VAL A 88 -3.87 -1.52 2.98
CA VAL A 88 -4.33 -0.16 3.30
C VAL A 88 -5.81 -0.16 3.72
N LEU A 89 -6.67 -0.89 3.00
CA LEU A 89 -8.08 -1.07 3.38
C LEU A 89 -8.21 -1.70 4.77
N SER A 90 -7.41 -2.72 5.08
CA SER A 90 -7.41 -3.36 6.40
C SER A 90 -7.07 -2.36 7.52
N TRP A 91 -6.08 -1.48 7.29
CA TRP A 91 -5.74 -0.44 8.25
C TRP A 91 -6.83 0.62 8.42
N ILE A 92 -7.53 0.97 7.34
CA ILE A 92 -8.69 1.87 7.42
C ILE A 92 -9.79 1.25 8.25
N VAL A 93 -10.22 0.03 7.92
CA VAL A 93 -11.30 -0.66 8.62
C VAL A 93 -10.96 -0.82 10.11
N ASN A 94 -9.74 -1.22 10.43
CA ASN A 94 -9.25 -1.35 11.81
C ASN A 94 -9.08 -0.01 12.55
N SER A 95 -9.34 1.12 11.89
CA SER A 95 -9.26 2.46 12.48
C SER A 95 -10.62 3.14 12.67
N VAL A 96 -11.72 2.40 12.48
CA VAL A 96 -13.09 2.86 12.72
C VAL A 96 -13.59 2.27 14.05
N SER A 97 -14.35 3.03 14.82
CA SER A 97 -15.02 2.49 16.01
C SER A 97 -16.14 1.54 15.61
N ASP A 98 -16.46 0.59 16.47
CA ASP A 98 -17.68 -0.23 16.35
C ASP A 98 -18.95 0.63 16.36
#